data_AF-A0A2J4QDP5-F1
#
_entry.id   AF-A0A2J4QDP5-F1
#
_cell.length_a   1.000
_cell.length_b   1.000
_cell.length_c   1.000
_cell.angle_alpha   90.00
_cell.angle_beta   90.00
_cell.angle_gamma   90.00
#
_symmetry.space_group_name_H-M   'P 1'
#
loop_
_entity.id
_entity.type
_entity.pdbx_description
1 polymer ?
#
loop_
_entity_poly.entity_id
_entity_poly.type
_entity_poly.pdbx_seq_one_letter_code
_entity_poly.pdbx_strand_id
1 'polypeptide(L)' 'MKKIDAIIKPFKLDDVREALAEVGITGMTVTEVKGFGRQKGHTELYRGAEYMVDFLPKV' A
#
# COMPACT_ATOMS: atom_id res chain seq x y z
N MET A 1 -6.68 -9.07 23.42
CA MET A 1 -5.67 -8.77 22.38
C MET A 1 -6.37 -8.25 21.14
N LYS A 2 -5.76 -7.32 20.39
CA LYS A 2 -6.32 -6.80 19.13
C LYS A 2 -5.27 -6.82 18.03
N LYS A 3 -5.70 -7.11 16.80
CA LYS A 3 -4.88 -7.01 15.58
C LYS A 3 -5.21 -5.69 14.90
N ILE A 4 -4.19 -4.93 14.50
CA ILE A 4 -4.33 -3.71 13.72
C ILE A 4 -3.90 -4.06 12.29
N ASP A 5 -4.83 -3.93 11.34
CA ASP A 5 -4.55 -4.09 9.91
C ASP A 5 -4.63 -2.70 9.25
N ALA A 6 -3.57 -2.32 8.54
CA ALA A 6 -3.47 -1.04 7.84
C ALA A 6 -3.05 -1.29 6.39
N ILE A 7 -3.73 -0.64 5.44
CA ILE A 7 -3.35 -0.64 4.02
C ILE A 7 -2.85 0.76 3.68
N ILE A 8 -1.56 0.87 3.37
CA ILE A 8 -0.87 2.14 3.18
C ILE A 8 -0.24 2.24 1.78
N LYS A 9 0.30 3.43 1.46
CA LYS A 9 1.10 3.61 0.24
C LYS A 9 2.47 2.96 0.46
N PRO A 10 3.06 2.25 -0.53
CA PRO A 10 4.31 1.51 -0.34
C PRO A 10 5.46 2.36 0.22
N PHE A 11 5.62 3.60 -0.25
CA PHE A 11 6.69 4.49 0.20
C PHE A 11 6.55 4.99 1.65
N LYS A 12 5.43 4.71 2.34
CA LYS A 12 5.21 5.06 3.75
C LYS A 12 5.60 3.94 4.72
N LEU A 13 6.02 2.78 4.22
CA LEU A 13 6.32 1.63 5.07
C LEU A 13 7.43 1.94 6.09
N ASP A 14 8.51 2.61 5.67
CA ASP A 14 9.61 2.94 6.58
C ASP A 14 9.19 3.95 7.66
N ASP A 15 8.50 5.04 7.28
CA ASP A 15 7.94 5.99 8.23
C ASP A 15 7.05 5.31 9.29
N VAL A 16 6.21 4.35 8.87
CA VAL A 16 5.32 3.61 9.77
C VAL A 16 6.10 2.66 10.68
N ARG A 17 7.10 1.96 10.15
CA ARG A 17 7.98 1.07 10.91
C ARG A 17 8.74 1.82 11.99
N GLU A 18 9.31 2.98 11.65
CA GLU A 18 10.06 3.83 12.59
C GLU A 18 9.16 4.37 13.70
N ALA A 19 8.01 4.95 13.33
CA ALA A 19 7.04 5.46 14.31
C ALA A 19 6.53 4.37 15.27
N LEU A 20 6.31 3.14 14.78
CA LEU A 20 5.91 2.01 15.61
C LEU A 20 7.04 1.56 16.56
N ALA A 21 8.29 1.58 16.09
CA ALA A 21 9.45 1.28 16.93
C ALA A 21 9.63 2.30 18.07
N GLU A 22 9.42 3.60 17.81
CA GLU A 22 9.49 4.67 18.83
C GLU A 22 8.49 4.48 19.97
N VAL A 23 7.31 3.92 19.68
CA VAL A 23 6.28 3.62 20.70
C VAL A 23 6.43 2.21 21.31
N GLY A 24 7.52 1.50 21.01
CA GLY A 24 7.85 0.20 21.58
C GLY A 24 7.24 -1.01 20.87
N ILE A 25 6.67 -0.85 19.67
CA ILE A 25 6.14 -1.94 18.85
C ILE A 25 7.24 -2.40 17.88
N THR A 26 7.83 -3.56 18.16
CA THR A 26 9.00 -4.07 17.41
C THR A 26 8.67 -5.14 16.37
N GLY A 27 7.43 -5.64 16.36
CA GLY A 27 6.99 -6.70 15.46
C GLY A 27 5.81 -6.28 14.58
N MET A 28 5.91 -6.60 13.29
CA MET A 28 4.82 -6.46 12.32
C MET A 28 4.98 -7.49 11.20
N THR A 29 3.88 -7.75 10.49
CA THR A 29 3.89 -8.54 9.25
C THR A 29 3.46 -7.64 8.10
N VAL A 30 4.20 -7.67 7.00
CA VAL A 30 3.92 -6.87 5.80
C VAL A 30 3.47 -7.82 4.69
N THR A 31 2.51 -7.40 3.87
CA THR A 31 2.05 -8.19 2.72
C THR A 31 1.77 -7.24 1.56
N GLU A 32 2.34 -7.51 0.40
CA GLU A 32 2.06 -6.73 -0.80
C GLU A 32 0.65 -7.03 -1.29
N VAL A 33 -0.13 -5.98 -1.51
CA VAL A 33 -1.51 -6.08 -2.01
C VAL A 33 -1.75 -5.06 -3.11
N LYS A 34 -2.82 -5.26 -3.88
CA LYS A 34 -3.29 -4.24 -4.81
C LYS A 34 -4.66 -3.77 -4.39
N GLY A 35 -4.86 -2.46 -4.37
CA GLY A 35 -6.11 -1.82 -3.93
C GLY A 35 -6.76 -1.04 -5.06
N PHE A 36 -8.09 -1.03 -5.08
CA PHE A 36 -8.93 -0.17 -5.92
C PHE A 36 -9.83 0.68 -5.03
N GLY A 37 -10.13 1.92 -5.41
CA GLY A 37 -11.00 2.79 -4.62
C GLY A 37 -11.05 4.23 -5.13
N ARG A 38 -11.12 5.20 -4.20
CA ARG A 38 -11.23 6.63 -4.56
C ARG A 38 -10.01 7.17 -5.30
N GLN A 39 -8.85 6.57 -5.07
CA GLN A 39 -7.70 6.76 -5.94
C GLN A 39 -8.02 6.00 -7.23
N LYS A 40 -8.77 6.66 -8.14
CA LYS A 40 -9.20 6.09 -9.41
C LYS A 40 -7.98 5.52 -10.13
N GLY A 41 -8.15 4.36 -10.75
CA GLY A 41 -7.20 3.86 -11.73
C GLY A 41 -6.93 4.91 -12.80
N HIS A 42 -5.70 4.93 -13.31
CA HIS A 42 -5.35 5.76 -14.46
C HIS A 42 -5.19 4.88 -15.69
N THR A 43 -5.55 5.42 -16.85
CA THR A 43 -5.32 4.75 -18.13
C THR A 43 -3.84 4.85 -18.46
N GLU A 44 -3.17 3.72 -18.60
CA GLU A 44 -1.78 3.65 -19.05
C GLU A 44 -1.74 3.19 -20.51
N LEU A 45 -0.91 3.86 -21.30
CA LEU A 45 -0.61 3.42 -22.66
C LEU A 45 0.48 2.35 -22.61
N TYR A 46 0.13 1.11 -22.92
CA TYR A 46 1.09 0.03 -23.05
C TYR A 46 1.10 -0.48 -24.50
N ARG A 47 2.27 -0.36 -25.15
CA ARG A 47 2.49 -0.76 -26.56
C ARG A 47 1.46 -0.18 -27.55
N GLY A 48 1.02 1.06 -27.32
CA GLY A 48 0.08 1.75 -28.21
C GLY A 48 -1.39 1.40 -28.01
N ALA A 49 -1.73 0.57 -27.02
CA ALA A 49 -3.10 0.34 -26.56
C ALA A 49 -3.31 0.95 -25.17
N GLU A 50 -4.49 1.54 -24.96
CA GLU A 50 -4.91 2.05 -23.66
C GLU A 50 -5.35 0.89 -22.76
N TYR A 51 -4.71 0.75 -21.61
CA TYR A 51 -5.09 -0.21 -20.57
C TYR A 51 -5.54 0.55 -19.33
N MET A 52 -6.73 0.21 -18.85
CA MET A 52 -7.22 0.73 -17.58
C MET A 52 -6.55 -0.03 -16.43
N VAL A 53 -5.75 0.68 -15.62
CA VAL A 53 -5.12 0.09 -14.44
C VAL A 53 -6.06 0.27 -13.26
N ASP A 54 -6.93 -0.72 -13.02
CA ASP A 54 -7.89 -0.65 -11.92
C ASP A 54 -7.23 -0.77 -10.54
N PHE A 55 -6.05 -1.38 -10.44
CA PHE A 55 -5.46 -1.72 -9.16
C PHE A 55 -4.10 -1.05 -8.96
N LEU A 56 -3.96 -0.35 -7.83
CA LEU A 56 -2.71 0.32 -7.44
C LEU A 56 -1.99 -0.47 -6.35
N PRO A 57 -0.65 -0.52 -6.38
CA PRO A 57 0.13 -1.22 -5.36
C PRO A 57 -0.02 -0.53 -3.99
N LYS A 58 -0.19 -1.37 -2.96
CA LYS A 58 -0.30 -1.02 -1.55
C LYS A 58 0.47 -2.07 -0.72
N VAL A 59 0.69 -1.75 0.55
CA VAL A 59 1.27 -2.66 1.56
C VAL A 59 0.53 -2.54 2.88
#